data_AF-A0A3C1H343-F1
#
_entry.id   AF-A0A3C1H343-F1
#
_cell.length_a   1.000
_cell.length_b   1.000
_cell.length_c   1.000
_cell.angle_alpha   90.00
_cell.angle_beta   90.00
_cell.angle_gamma   90.00
#
_symmetry.space_group_name_H-M   'P 1'
#
loop_
_entity.id
_entity.type
_entity.pdbx_description
1 polymer ?
#
loop_
_entity_poly.entity_id
_entity_poly.type
_entity_poly.pdbx_seq_one_letter_code
_entity_poly.pdbx_strand_id
1 'polypeptide(L)'
;MDEPIREGMHSAILENRERLVLSGVTAVDSFDDRTVILYTQLGELVIVGRGLHMQQISIESGEVTVEGEVQALRYSDRDRNAPAGLLGRLFR
;
A
#
# COMPACT_ATOMS: atom_id res chain seq x y z
N MET A 1 -9.62 -25.85 -11.08
CA MET A 1 -9.77 -24.62 -11.88
C MET A 1 -9.85 -23.51 -10.85
N ASP A 2 -8.71 -22.88 -10.54
CA ASP A 2 -8.68 -21.76 -9.62
C ASP A 2 -9.31 -20.56 -10.32
N GLU A 3 -10.43 -20.09 -9.78
CA GLU A 3 -11.10 -18.89 -10.25
C GLU A 3 -10.11 -17.73 -10.10
N PRO A 4 -9.87 -16.90 -11.14
CA PRO A 4 -8.98 -15.76 -10.99
C PRO A 4 -9.55 -14.93 -9.86
N ILE A 5 -8.71 -14.69 -8.84
CA ILE A 5 -9.01 -13.77 -7.75
C ILE A 5 -9.54 -12.53 -8.46
N ARG A 6 -10.82 -12.18 -8.25
CA ARG A 6 -11.33 -10.90 -8.71
C ARG A 6 -10.51 -9.88 -7.95
N GLU A 7 -9.42 -9.40 -8.54
CA GLU A 7 -8.67 -8.28 -8.02
C GLU A 7 -9.69 -7.16 -7.89
N GLY A 8 -10.14 -6.93 -6.65
CA GLY A 8 -11.12 -5.91 -6.39
C GLY A 8 -10.51 -4.58 -6.83
N MET A 9 -11.39 -3.68 -7.26
CA MET A 9 -10.96 -2.39 -7.77
C MET A 9 -10.23 -1.62 -6.67
N HIS A 10 -8.90 -1.57 -6.75
CA HIS A 10 -8.07 -0.71 -5.94
C HIS A 10 -7.98 0.67 -6.62
N SER A 11 -8.34 1.71 -5.89
CA SER A 11 -8.30 3.10 -6.33
C SER A 11 -7.55 3.92 -5.29
N ALA A 12 -6.73 4.86 -5.77
CA ALA A 12 -6.03 5.83 -4.95
C ALA A 12 -6.32 7.23 -5.51
N ILE A 13 -7.07 8.03 -4.76
CA ILE A 13 -7.43 9.40 -5.12
C ILE A 13 -6.63 10.34 -4.21
N LEU A 14 -5.71 11.11 -4.81
CA LEU A 14 -4.91 12.10 -4.10
C LEU A 14 -5.34 13.51 -4.49
N GLU A 15 -5.87 14.27 -3.53
CA GLU A 15 -6.33 15.64 -3.71
C GLU A 15 -5.36 16.60 -3.03
N ASN A 16 -4.87 17.60 -3.78
CA ASN A 16 -3.97 18.67 -3.30
C ASN A 16 -2.70 18.20 -2.56
N ARG A 17 -2.32 16.92 -2.67
CA ARG A 17 -1.30 16.29 -1.82
C ARG A 17 -1.62 16.34 -0.32
N GLU A 18 -2.88 16.59 0.05
CA GLU A 18 -3.32 16.76 1.44
C GLU A 18 -4.30 15.68 1.88
N ARG A 19 -5.05 15.12 0.94
CA ARG A 19 -6.08 14.12 1.22
C ARG A 19 -5.95 12.94 0.26
N LEU A 20 -5.75 11.75 0.82
CA LEU A 20 -5.59 10.51 0.10
C LEU A 20 -6.73 9.55 0.48
N VAL A 21 -7.53 9.15 -0.50
CA VAL A 21 -8.58 8.14 -0.34
C VAL A 21 -8.17 6.88 -1.07
N LEU A 22 -8.16 5.75 -0.36
CA LEU A 22 -7.75 4.44 -0.85
C LEU A 22 -8.91 3.45 -0.73
N SER A 23 -9.15 2.65 -1.77
CA SER A 23 -10.05 1.48 -1.73
C SER A 23 -9.28 0.17 -1.77
N GLY A 24 -9.93 -0.97 -1.50
CA GLY A 24 -9.28 -2.28 -1.53
C GLY A 24 -8.19 -2.47 -0.47
N VAL A 25 -8.24 -1.71 0.63
CA VAL A 25 -7.37 -1.90 1.80
C VAL A 25 -7.90 -3.08 2.61
N THR A 26 -7.03 -4.05 2.87
CA THR A 26 -7.33 -5.29 3.60
C THR A 26 -6.94 -5.21 5.07
N ALA A 27 -5.87 -4.48 5.40
CA ALA A 27 -5.42 -4.29 6.77
C ALA A 27 -4.56 -3.02 6.89
N VAL A 28 -4.52 -2.47 8.10
CA VAL A 28 -3.59 -1.41 8.51
C VAL A 28 -2.48 -2.07 9.33
N ASP A 29 -1.22 -1.87 8.96
CA ASP A 29 -0.07 -2.44 9.69
C ASP A 29 0.45 -1.47 10.75
N SER A 30 0.84 -0.26 10.33
CA SER A 30 1.31 0.78 11.24
C SER A 30 1.02 2.17 10.69
N PHE A 31 0.86 3.15 11.58
CA PHE A 31 0.67 4.55 11.20
C PHE A 31 1.28 5.49 12.24
N ASP A 32 1.91 6.55 11.74
CA ASP A 32 2.38 7.69 12.51
C ASP A 32 2.26 8.99 11.70
N ASP A 33 2.82 10.09 12.22
CA ASP A 33 2.75 11.42 11.62
C ASP A 33 3.57 11.59 10.34
N ARG A 34 4.41 10.61 9.98
CA ARG A 34 5.32 10.63 8.83
C ARG A 34 5.09 9.48 7.86
N THR A 35 4.62 8.34 8.33
CA THR A 35 4.50 7.11 7.55
C THR A 35 3.24 6.34 7.91
N VAL A 36 2.55 5.83 6.89
CA VAL A 36 1.41 4.92 7.03
C VAL A 36 1.67 3.69 6.17
N ILE A 37 1.60 2.50 6.78
CA ILE A 37 1.81 1.20 6.14
C ILE A 37 0.48 0.43 6.15
N LEU A 38 0.03 0.05 4.95
CA LEU A 38 -1.25 -0.60 4.70
C LEU A 38 -1.03 -1.84 3.84
N TYR A 39 -1.90 -2.84 4.00
CA TYR A 39 -2.00 -3.95 3.06
C TYR A 39 -3.23 -3.76 2.19
N THR A 40 -3.04 -3.72 0.88
CA THR A 40 -4.10 -3.70 -0.12
C THR A 40 -4.20 -5.06 -0.83
N GLN A 41 -5.21 -5.21 -1.68
CA GLN A 41 -5.31 -6.37 -2.56
C GLN A 41 -4.13 -6.49 -3.55
N LEU A 42 -3.40 -5.39 -3.79
CA LEU A 42 -2.23 -5.33 -4.67
C LEU A 42 -0.89 -5.48 -3.92
N GLY A 43 -0.90 -5.72 -2.62
CA GLY A 43 0.30 -5.88 -1.81
C GLY A 43 0.45 -4.83 -0.71
N GLU A 44 1.67 -4.58 -0.26
CA GLU A 44 1.94 -3.57 0.76
C GLU A 44 2.01 -2.18 0.13
N LEU A 45 1.34 -1.21 0.73
CA LEU A 45 1.38 0.20 0.36
C LEU A 45 1.96 1.01 1.52
N VAL A 46 3.07 1.69 1.26
CA VAL A 46 3.70 2.64 2.17
C VAL A 46 3.43 4.05 1.68
N ILE A 47 2.84 4.86 2.54
CA ILE A 47 2.59 6.29 2.34
C ILE A 47 3.59 7.05 3.20
N VAL A 48 4.34 7.98 2.62
CA VAL A 48 5.30 8.83 3.33
C VAL A 48 4.90 10.29 3.19
N GLY A 49 4.99 11.05 4.27
CA GLY A 49 4.52 12.43 4.32
C GLY A 49 4.85 13.17 5.61
N ARG A 50 4.08 14.22 5.88
CA ARG A 50 4.16 15.03 7.12
C ARG A 50 2.77 15.34 7.66
N GLY A 51 2.61 15.22 8.98
CA GLY A 51 1.33 15.43 9.64
C GLY A 51 0.27 14.42 9.19
N LEU A 52 0.70 13.21 8.84
CA LEU A 52 -0.19 12.16 8.39
C LEU A 52 -1.11 11.73 9.55
N HIS A 53 -2.39 11.62 9.27
CA HIS A 53 -3.37 11.10 10.22
C HIS A 53 -4.49 10.37 9.47
N MET A 54 -5.00 9.31 10.10
CA MET A 54 -6.09 8.53 9.53
C MET A 54 -7.43 9.14 9.96
N GLN A 55 -8.26 9.54 9.00
CA GLN A 55 -9.54 10.18 9.29
C GLN A 55 -10.69 9.16 9.36
N GLN A 56 -10.75 8.25 8.39
CA GLN A 56 -11.79 7.24 8.31
C GLN A 56 -11.20 5.90 7.87
N ILE A 57 -11.55 4.85 8.60
CA ILE A 57 -11.16 3.48 8.32
C ILE A 57 -12.43 2.64 8.30
N SER A 58 -12.74 2.05 7.15
CA SER A 58 -13.81 1.08 7.01
C SER A 58 -13.21 -0.20 6.44
N ILE A 59 -12.81 -1.11 7.34
CA ILE A 59 -12.20 -2.39 6.95
C ILE A 59 -13.23 -3.27 6.21
N GLU A 60 -14.51 -3.17 6.56
CA GLU A 60 -15.58 -3.90 5.86
C GLU A 60 -15.74 -3.47 4.40
N SER A 61 -15.65 -2.16 4.10
CA SER A 61 -15.68 -1.66 2.71
C SER A 61 -14.31 -1.63 2.04
N GLY A 62 -13.23 -1.83 2.81
CA GLY A 62 -11.86 -1.72 2.35
C GLY A 62 -11.45 -0.30 1.99
N GLU A 63 -12.07 0.71 2.60
CA GLU A 63 -11.78 2.12 2.34
C GLU A 63 -11.00 2.76 3.50
N VAL A 64 -9.96 3.53 3.15
CA VAL A 64 -9.14 4.29 4.10
C VAL A 64 -8.93 5.71 3.58
N THR A 65 -9.13 6.70 4.45
CA THR A 65 -8.78 8.09 4.17
C THR A 65 -7.63 8.53 5.07
N VAL A 66 -6.55 9.01 4.45
CA VAL A 66 -5.37 9.60 5.11
C VAL A 66 -5.31 11.08 4.75
N GLU A 67 -5.11 11.93 5.75
CA GLU A 67 -4.92 13.37 5.58
C GLU A 67 -3.55 13.81 6.09
N GLY A 68 -3.01 14.86 5.50
CA GLY A 68 -1.65 15.35 5.74
C GLY A 68 -0.88 15.50 4.43
N GLU A 69 0.33 16.06 4.50
CA GLU A 69 1.13 16.31 3.30
C GLU A 69 1.74 15.00 2.78
N VAL A 70 1.19 14.46 1.70
CA VAL A 70 1.72 13.27 1.03
C VAL A 70 2.92 13.65 0.17
N GLN A 71 4.01 12.91 0.36
CA GLN A 71 5.28 13.09 -0.34
C GLN A 71 5.60 11.89 -1.24
N ALA A 72 5.26 10.67 -0.83
CA ALA A 72 5.46 9.47 -1.63
C ALA A 72 4.41 8.41 -1.35
N LEU A 73 4.14 7.61 -2.39
CA LEU A 73 3.34 6.39 -2.37
C LEU A 73 4.20 5.28 -2.95
N ARG A 74 4.39 4.19 -2.21
CA ARG A 74 5.21 3.07 -2.65
C ARG A 74 4.48 1.76 -2.45
N TYR A 75 4.21 1.07 -3.55
CA TYR A 75 3.84 -0.34 -3.51
C TYR A 75 5.08 -1.21 -3.37
N SER A 76 4.93 -2.30 -2.61
CA SER A 76 5.88 -3.40 -2.57
C SER A 76 5.14 -4.69 -2.89
N ASP A 77 5.68 -5.46 -3.84
CA ASP A 77 5.16 -6.79 -4.14
C ASP A 77 5.22 -7.68 -2.91
N ARG A 78 4.21 -8.54 -2.76
CA ARG A 78 4.16 -9.59 -1.71
C ARG A 78 5.24 -10.67 -1.86
N ASP A 79 6.10 -10.61 -2.87
CA ASP A 79 7.13 -11.62 -3.14
C ASP A 79 8.56 -11.12 -2.90
N ARG A 80 9.02 -11.33 -1.66
CA ARG A 80 10.45 -11.60 -1.38
C ARG A 80 10.69 -13.08 -1.11
N ASN A 81 10.13 -13.94 -1.97
CA ASN A 81 10.66 -15.28 -2.21
C ASN A 81 11.34 -15.36 -3.58
N ALA A 82 12.02 -14.29 -4.03
CA ALA A 82 13.01 -14.43 -5.08
C ALA A 82 14.18 -15.26 -4.51
N PRO A 83 14.42 -16.50 -4.97
CA PRO A 83 15.53 -17.29 -4.49
C PRO A 83 16.83 -16.55 -4.81
N ALA A 84 17.76 -16.55 -3.86
CA ALA A 84 19.10 -16.02 -3.97
C ALA A 84 19.96 -16.76 -5.02
N GLY A 85 19.54 -16.75 -6.30
CA GLY A 85 20.04 -17.67 -7.34
C GLY A 85 20.61 -17.01 -8.60
N LEU A 86 20.50 -15.68 -8.77
CA LEU A 86 20.89 -15.03 -10.03
C LEU A 86 22.25 -14.29 -10.01
N LEU A 87 23.04 -14.45 -8.95
CA LEU A 87 24.38 -13.83 -8.83
C LEU A 87 25.54 -14.84 -8.83
N GLY A 88 25.27 -16.13 -9.05
CA GLY A 88 26.28 -17.20 -8.91
C GLY A 88 27.07 -17.59 -10.16
N ARG A 89 26.90 -16.94 -11.33
CA ARG A 89 27.42 -17.48 -12.61
C ARG A 89 28.19 -16.52 -13.51
N LEU A 90 28.57 -15.33 -13.05
CA LEU A 90 29.31 -14.34 -13.85
C LEU A 90 30.74 -14.06 -13.39
N PHE A 91 31.30 -14.88 -12.49
CA PHE A 91 32.73 -14.87 -12.21
C PHE A 91 33.33 -16.26 -12.46
N ARG A 92 33.63 -16.52 -13.73
CA ARG A 92 34.75 -17.38 -14.13
C ARG A 92 35.41 -16.78 -15.37
#